data_AF-A0A925UUU6-F1
#
_entry.id   AF-A0A925UUU6-F1
#
_cell.length_a   1.000
_cell.length_b   1.000
_cell.length_c   1.000
_cell.angle_alpha   90.00
_cell.angle_beta   90.00
_cell.angle_gamma   90.00
#
_symmetry.space_group_name_H-M   'P 1'
#
loop_
_entity.id
_entity.type
_entity.pdbx_description
1 polymer ?
#
loop_
_entity_poly.entity_id
_entity_poly.type
_entity_poly.pdbx_seq_one_letter_code
_entity_poly.pdbx_strand_id
1 'polypeptide(L)'
;EALKPRLAHLANEGIIERVGGRGSRFNLSRSLYSLMGKRGVYTRARGLDRETNKALLLRHIEGNSEDGSIYQDFQQVLPSLTRHQIQKLLQELKHDGRIRVGGTRRHARWYHVGSAL
;
A
#
# COMPACT_ATOMS: atom_id res chain seq x y z
N GLU A 1 -15.73 24.34 -7.47
CA GLU A 1 -14.79 24.09 -8.60
C GLU A 1 -13.52 24.93 -8.58
N ALA A 2 -13.60 26.21 -8.15
CA ALA A 2 -12.49 27.18 -8.15
C ALA A 2 -11.21 26.81 -7.38
N LEU A 3 -11.24 25.82 -6.47
CA LEU A 3 -10.07 25.43 -5.66
C LEU A 3 -9.22 24.31 -6.29
N LYS A 4 -9.74 23.58 -7.30
CA LYS A 4 -9.03 22.45 -7.93
C LYS A 4 -7.65 22.83 -8.50
N PRO A 5 -7.46 23.98 -9.19
CA PRO A 5 -6.15 24.38 -9.70
C PRO A 5 -5.13 24.66 -8.59
N ARG A 6 -5.58 25.21 -7.45
CA ARG A 6 -4.71 25.52 -6.30
C ARG A 6 -4.17 24.27 -5.63
N LEU A 7 -4.93 23.16 -5.64
CA LEU A 7 -4.48 21.89 -5.07
C LEU A 7 -3.25 21.33 -5.80
N ALA A 8 -3.20 21.45 -7.12
CA ALA A 8 -2.04 21.00 -7.89
C ALA A 8 -0.79 21.82 -7.52
N HIS A 9 -0.93 23.15 -7.43
CA HIS A 9 0.16 24.02 -7.00
C HIS A 9 0.63 23.70 -5.57
N LEU A 10 -0.29 23.60 -4.60
CA LEU A 10 0.07 23.25 -3.21
C LEU A 10 0.72 21.87 -3.09
N ALA A 11 0.34 20.91 -3.94
CA ALA A 11 0.97 19.60 -3.98
C ALA A 11 2.39 19.68 -4.57
N ASN A 12 2.58 20.47 -5.62
CA ASN A 12 3.90 20.71 -6.22
C ASN A 12 4.86 21.41 -5.24
N GLU A 13 4.35 22.37 -4.45
CA GLU A 13 5.12 23.04 -3.39
C GLU A 13 5.35 22.15 -2.14
N GLY A 14 4.86 20.91 -2.13
CA GLY A 14 5.04 19.98 -1.01
C GLY A 14 4.30 20.38 0.27
N ILE A 15 3.29 21.26 0.17
CA ILE A 15 2.46 21.70 1.30
C ILE A 15 1.39 20.65 1.60
N ILE A 16 0.89 19.99 0.56
CA ILE A 16 -0.08 18.90 0.68
C ILE A 16 0.39 17.64 -0.04
N GLU A 17 0.00 16.49 0.49
CA GLU A 17 0.27 15.16 -0.05
C GLU A 17 -1.03 14.52 -0.51
N ARG A 18 -1.00 13.87 -1.67
CA ARG A 18 -2.15 13.10 -2.17
C ARG A 18 -2.15 11.71 -1.55
N VAL A 19 -3.25 11.35 -0.88
CA VAL A 19 -3.42 10.03 -0.25
C VAL A 19 -4.45 9.23 -1.03
N GLY A 20 -4.03 8.08 -1.57
CA GLY A 20 -4.88 7.15 -2.33
C GLY A 20 -4.89 7.37 -3.85
N GLY A 21 -5.83 6.72 -4.54
CA GLY A 21 -5.93 6.70 -6.01
C GLY A 21 -7.06 7.59 -6.57
N ARG A 22 -7.95 7.02 -7.40
CA ARG A 22 -9.14 7.74 -7.88
C ARG A 22 -10.04 8.07 -6.69
N GLY A 23 -10.44 9.34 -6.53
CA GLY A 23 -11.12 9.82 -5.31
C GLY A 23 -10.19 10.11 -4.13
N SER A 24 -8.88 10.21 -4.37
CA SER A 24 -7.86 10.62 -3.39
C SER A 24 -8.28 11.86 -2.60
N ARG A 25 -7.94 11.85 -1.31
CA ARG A 25 -7.96 13.05 -0.49
C ARG A 25 -6.57 13.66 -0.42
N PHE A 26 -6.51 14.95 -0.15
CA PHE A 26 -5.28 15.64 0.14
C PHE A 26 -5.09 15.72 1.66
N ASN A 27 -3.86 15.54 2.12
CA ASN A 27 -3.46 15.72 3.52
C ASN A 27 -2.39 16.81 3.58
N LEU A 28 -2.22 17.48 4.73
CA LEU A 28 -1.05 18.33 4.90
C LEU A 28 0.23 17.47 4.90
N SER A 29 1.33 18.08 4.46
CA SER A 29 2.60 17.38 4.40
C SER A 29 3.14 17.00 5.78
N ARG A 30 3.99 15.97 5.80
CA ARG A 30 4.64 15.51 7.02
C ARG A 30 5.42 16.62 7.72
N SER A 31 6.10 17.47 6.97
CA SER A 31 6.89 18.59 7.50
C SER A 31 6.00 19.59 8.23
N LEU A 32 4.85 19.94 7.68
CA LEU A 32 3.92 20.88 8.30
C LEU A 32 3.30 20.32 9.58
N TYR A 33 2.87 19.05 9.56
CA TYR A 33 2.44 18.38 10.79
C TYR A 33 3.55 18.28 11.84
N SER A 34 4.80 18.10 11.41
CA SER A 34 5.96 18.07 12.30
C SER A 34 6.21 19.43 12.95
N LEU A 35 6.16 20.50 12.16
CA LEU A 35 6.30 21.88 12.64
C LEU A 35 5.24 22.22 13.69
N MET A 36 4.01 21.73 13.50
CA MET A 36 2.92 21.91 14.45
C MET A 36 3.00 21.00 15.70
N GLY A 37 4.04 20.16 15.83
CA GLY A 37 4.16 19.16 16.91
C GLY A 37 3.16 17.99 16.80
N LYS A 38 2.47 17.85 15.65
CA LYS A 38 1.35 16.91 15.44
C LYS A 38 1.75 15.70 14.59
N ARG A 39 2.96 15.17 14.79
CA ARG A 39 3.50 14.02 14.03
C ARG A 39 2.60 12.77 14.12
N GLY A 40 2.06 12.46 15.29
CA GLY A 40 1.12 11.32 15.45
C GLY A 40 -0.18 11.50 14.68
N VAL A 41 -0.69 12.74 14.59
CA VAL A 41 -1.88 13.06 13.79
C VAL A 41 -1.61 12.83 12.32
N TYR A 42 -0.43 13.20 11.81
CA TYR A 42 -0.03 12.88 10.43
C TYR A 42 -0.11 11.39 10.15
N THR A 43 0.52 10.55 10.99
CA THR A 43 0.54 9.09 10.76
C THR A 43 -0.87 8.51 10.72
N ARG A 44 -1.74 8.91 11.65
CA ARG A 44 -3.15 8.49 11.66
C ARG A 44 -3.92 9.02 10.45
N ALA A 45 -3.76 10.30 10.13
CA ALA A 45 -4.44 10.94 9.02
C ALA A 45 -3.99 10.38 7.68
N ARG A 46 -2.72 9.99 7.53
CA ARG A 46 -2.19 9.38 6.31
C ARG A 46 -2.57 7.90 6.22
N GLY A 47 -2.69 7.22 7.35
CA GLY A 47 -3.00 5.80 7.43
C GLY A 47 -1.84 4.92 6.95
N LEU A 48 -2.12 3.64 6.69
CA LEU A 48 -1.17 2.76 6.03
C LEU A 48 -1.01 3.22 4.57
N ASP A 49 0.19 3.71 4.22
CA ASP A 49 0.49 4.05 2.84
C ASP A 49 0.64 2.79 1.98
N ARG A 50 0.84 3.03 0.69
CA ARG A 50 1.05 1.98 -0.30
C ARG A 50 2.23 1.06 0.07
N GLU A 51 3.36 1.63 0.47
CA GLU A 51 4.57 0.84 0.79
C GLU A 51 4.42 0.02 2.07
N THR A 52 3.79 0.57 3.10
CA THR A 52 3.49 -0.14 4.36
C THR A 52 2.52 -1.28 4.09
N ASN A 53 1.50 -1.07 3.27
CA ASN A 53 0.58 -2.13 2.86
C ASN A 53 1.31 -3.24 2.07
N LYS A 54 2.22 -2.89 1.14
CA LYS A 54 3.07 -3.88 0.45
C LYS A 54 3.95 -4.65 1.42
N ALA A 55 4.56 -3.97 2.40
CA ALA A 55 5.42 -4.60 3.40
C ALA A 55 4.65 -5.61 4.28
N LEU A 56 3.40 -5.29 4.68
CA LEU A 56 2.54 -6.22 5.42
C LEU A 56 2.22 -7.47 4.60
N LEU A 57 1.86 -7.32 3.32
CA LEU A 57 1.63 -8.46 2.43
C LEU A 57 2.88 -9.30 2.28
N LEU A 58 4.04 -8.67 2.07
CA LEU A 58 5.27 -9.40 1.88
C LEU A 58 5.67 -10.18 3.14
N ARG A 59 5.60 -9.54 4.32
CA ARG A 59 5.87 -10.21 5.60
C ARG A 59 4.97 -11.43 5.80
N HIS A 60 3.69 -11.33 5.41
CA HIS A 60 2.77 -12.48 5.45
C HIS A 60 3.23 -13.59 4.50
N ILE A 61 3.61 -13.23 3.26
CA ILE A 61 4.07 -14.20 2.25
C ILE A 61 5.38 -14.88 2.68
N GLU A 62 6.32 -14.13 3.26
CA GLU A 62 7.58 -14.65 3.82
C GLU A 62 7.32 -15.67 4.94
N GLY A 63 6.36 -15.36 5.83
CA GLY A 63 5.95 -16.27 6.91
C GLY A 63 5.22 -17.53 6.47
N ASN A 64 4.81 -17.62 5.19
CA ASN A 64 4.11 -18.77 4.61
C ASN A 64 4.87 -19.30 3.37
N SER A 65 6.21 -19.30 3.42
CA SER A 65 7.06 -19.60 2.26
C SER A 65 6.91 -21.04 1.72
N GLU A 66 6.64 -22.02 2.57
CA GLU A 66 6.45 -23.43 2.19
C GLU A 66 5.11 -23.66 1.47
N ASP A 67 4.00 -23.29 2.11
CA ASP A 67 2.64 -23.54 1.59
C ASP A 67 2.14 -22.48 0.59
N GLY A 68 2.78 -21.31 0.61
CA GLY A 68 2.33 -20.11 -0.09
C GLY A 68 1.03 -19.53 0.49
N SER A 69 0.89 -18.21 0.41
CA SER A 69 -0.32 -17.54 0.88
C SER A 69 -1.46 -17.64 -0.13
N ILE A 70 -2.70 -17.73 0.36
CA ILE A 70 -3.91 -17.63 -0.48
C ILE A 70 -4.45 -16.20 -0.50
N TYR A 71 -5.26 -15.91 -1.51
CA TYR A 71 -5.86 -14.58 -1.65
C TYR A 71 -6.71 -14.16 -0.43
N GLN A 72 -7.39 -15.11 0.21
CA GLN A 72 -8.22 -14.82 1.39
C GLN A 72 -7.40 -14.27 2.55
N ASP A 73 -6.17 -14.72 2.74
CA ASP A 73 -5.30 -14.21 3.81
C ASP A 73 -5.01 -12.73 3.59
N PHE A 74 -4.78 -12.30 2.34
CA PHE A 74 -4.53 -10.88 2.05
C PHE A 74 -5.71 -9.98 2.36
N GLN A 75 -6.94 -10.50 2.25
CA GLN A 75 -8.14 -9.78 2.69
C GLN A 75 -8.18 -9.63 4.21
N GLN A 76 -7.61 -10.58 4.96
CA GLN A 76 -7.49 -10.52 6.42
C GLN A 76 -6.33 -9.62 6.86
N VAL A 77 -5.21 -9.63 6.12
CA VAL A 77 -4.05 -8.76 6.38
C VAL A 77 -4.40 -7.30 6.14
N LEU A 78 -5.16 -7.00 5.08
CA LEU A 78 -5.53 -5.64 4.69
C LEU A 78 -7.07 -5.47 4.60
N PRO A 79 -7.81 -5.57 5.71
CA PRO A 79 -9.28 -5.63 5.71
C PRO A 79 -9.94 -4.32 5.25
N SER A 80 -9.21 -3.20 5.34
CA SER A 80 -9.67 -1.90 4.87
C SER A 80 -9.48 -1.68 3.37
N LEU A 81 -8.84 -2.60 2.64
CA LEU A 81 -8.60 -2.47 1.21
C LEU A 81 -9.58 -3.33 0.40
N THR A 82 -10.00 -2.77 -0.73
CA THR A 82 -10.82 -3.48 -1.71
C THR A 82 -10.01 -4.55 -2.43
N ARG A 83 -10.70 -5.54 -3.03
CA ARG A 83 -10.07 -6.60 -3.85
C ARG A 83 -9.15 -6.04 -4.93
N HIS A 84 -9.61 -5.02 -5.65
CA HIS A 84 -8.82 -4.38 -6.70
C HIS A 84 -7.54 -3.72 -6.16
N GLN A 85 -7.60 -3.07 -5.00
CA GLN A 85 -6.42 -2.44 -4.39
C GLN A 85 -5.39 -3.48 -3.96
N ILE A 86 -5.82 -4.57 -3.33
CA ILE A 86 -4.93 -5.69 -2.94
C ILE A 86 -4.29 -6.32 -4.17
N GLN A 87 -5.07 -6.59 -5.23
CA GLN A 87 -4.54 -7.13 -6.48
C GLN A 87 -3.48 -6.22 -7.11
N LYS A 88 -3.68 -4.90 -7.08
CA LYS A 88 -2.68 -3.95 -7.58
C LYS A 88 -1.38 -3.98 -6.76
N LEU A 89 -1.47 -4.10 -5.43
CA LEU A 89 -0.29 -4.24 -4.57
C LEU A 89 0.48 -5.53 -4.87
N LEU A 90 -0.22 -6.65 -5.05
CA LEU A 90 0.39 -7.94 -5.41
C LEU A 90 1.02 -7.90 -6.81
N GLN A 91 0.38 -7.23 -7.77
CA GLN A 91 0.94 -7.03 -9.11
C GLN A 91 2.24 -6.23 -9.07
N GLU A 92 2.28 -5.17 -8.27
CA GLU A 92 3.50 -4.38 -8.08
C GLU A 92 4.59 -5.18 -7.39
N LEU A 93 4.29 -5.90 -6.30
CA LEU A 93 5.26 -6.79 -5.65
C LEU A 93 5.81 -7.86 -6.60
N LYS A 94 4.97 -8.37 -7.50
CA LYS A 94 5.39 -9.33 -8.54
C LYS A 94 6.28 -8.66 -9.59
N HIS A 95 5.90 -7.45 -10.04
CA HIS A 95 6.68 -6.67 -10.99
C HIS A 95 8.06 -6.30 -10.42
N ASP A 96 8.11 -5.94 -9.14
CA ASP A 96 9.32 -5.65 -8.36
C ASP A 96 10.17 -6.92 -8.10
N GLY A 97 9.73 -8.10 -8.57
CA GLY A 97 10.45 -9.36 -8.41
C GLY A 97 10.46 -9.93 -6.99
N ARG A 98 9.61 -9.42 -6.08
CA ARG A 98 9.59 -9.80 -4.66
C ARG A 98 8.73 -11.02 -4.38
N ILE A 99 7.74 -11.29 -5.24
CA ILE A 99 6.84 -12.43 -5.10
C ILE A 99 6.61 -13.13 -6.45
N ARG A 100 6.36 -14.44 -6.40
CA ARG A 100 5.92 -15.26 -7.54
C ARG A 100 4.55 -15.88 -7.25
N VAL A 101 3.81 -16.20 -8.30
CA VAL A 101 2.50 -16.87 -8.20
C VAL A 101 2.57 -18.24 -8.87
N GLY A 102 2.16 -19.28 -8.15
CA GLY A 102 1.96 -20.63 -8.67
C GLY A 102 0.48 -21.02 -8.66
N GLY A 103 0.09 -21.95 -9.53
CA GLY A 103 -1.30 -22.42 -9.64
C GLY A 103 -2.24 -21.45 -10.37
N THR A 104 -3.53 -21.78 -10.41
CA THR A 104 -4.55 -20.99 -11.13
C THR A 104 -5.83 -20.81 -10.31
N ARG A 105 -6.52 -19.69 -10.53
CA ARG A 105 -7.82 -19.36 -9.92
C ARG A 105 -7.82 -19.58 -8.39
N ARG A 106 -8.66 -20.49 -7.89
CA ARG A 106 -8.80 -20.81 -6.46
C ARG A 106 -7.59 -21.51 -5.85
N HIS A 107 -6.73 -22.09 -6.69
CA HIS A 107 -5.51 -22.77 -6.28
C HIS A 107 -4.27 -21.88 -6.47
N ALA A 108 -4.46 -20.59 -6.77
CA ALA A 108 -3.36 -19.66 -6.86
C ALA A 108 -2.72 -19.46 -5.47
N ARG A 109 -1.40 -19.55 -5.43
CA ARG A 109 -0.57 -19.38 -4.23
C ARG A 109 0.53 -18.38 -4.52
N TRP A 110 0.77 -17.47 -3.59
CA TRP A 110 1.82 -16.46 -3.68
C TRP A 110 2.97 -16.86 -2.77
N TYR A 111 4.18 -16.76 -3.30
CA TYR A 111 5.42 -17.15 -2.64
C TYR A 111 6.40 -16.00 -2.70
N HIS A 112 7.24 -15.86 -1.68
CA HIS A 112 8.35 -14.93 -1.69
C HIS A 112 9.39 -15.37 -2.74
N VAL A 113 10.10 -14.42 -3.34
CA VAL A 113 11.24 -14.71 -4.22
C VAL A 113 12.52 -14.64 -3.37
N GLY A 114 12.89 -15.79 -2.79
CA GLY A 114 14.09 -16.06 -1.95
C GLY A 114 13.73 -16.84 -0.67
N SER A 115 14.33 -17.98 -0.29
CA SER A 115 15.61 -18.59 -0.66
C SER A 115 15.47 -19.92 -1.43
N ALA A 116 16.24 -20.07 -2.50
CA ALA A 116 16.88 -21.34 -2.84
C ALA A 116 18.34 -21.21 -2.38
N LEU A 117 18.61 -21.74 -1.19
CA LEU A 117 19.88 -22.32 -0.74
C LEU A 117 19.52 -23.40 0.27
#